data_AF-A0A0F3L3L4-F1
#
_entry.id   AF-A0A0F3L3L4-F1
#
_cell.length_a   1.000
_cell.length_b   1.000
_cell.length_c   1.000
_cell.angle_alpha   90.00
_cell.angle_beta   90.00
_cell.angle_gamma   90.00
#
_symmetry.space_group_name_H-M   'P 1'
#
loop_
_entity.id
_entity.type
_entity.pdbx_description
1 polymer ?
#
loop_
_entity_poly.entity_id
_entity_poly.type
_entity_poly.pdbx_seq_one_letter_code
_entity_poly.pdbx_strand_id
1 'polypeptide(L)'
;MNLFEPIWAQYYAPHLTKTELGQLRRAKSGHQSILLTGIIKKQGFSARHRTYMPVASTKDVPGRNHYVAARLIDEIGDTDWEAQCLFANALRVASHGDEDFNVPSARVVVAPYHILTIEFDAANIGFFQQQLGWLRSPNNALDSVVGKFVAHLRSSYADVAGLSVVYSGHKSLHFHFIVSTELLSGAVPNPTSLRFGFQKAWDRLQAEFEGFALFNLPVGMKADPSLRQPETFRRLPGGMRLNDKDNHLFGVPVGEPLFQGLLWEYLKLERGGGGKATLLDPADFMALPVARPRGQAPKSTPSSMDGGSEVDAYACQKLAALFDGTTAHPRFSHLDRSSGAPVAHFYNHPSDQHPTSVMRVAFATVLIQGSNPLGLTNDATSGGLLMSRLPHPLETMLEIWAGEYQCEQMGPGGRMRSPVEAAFAEAAVDRPTATDAMGRILLGSLMENIGRPETHLLCAPEGISKTRSLMAAAPDIIAALREANRPSWLMFAFPTYEGAEEKLEEFKAMHAASMGDMAPMLLPSFDRMYRNLCQNRARLTHERAARDGRTPAMRRLVMSLKAEQRNRRRAQESIWLTDSASVRA
;
A
#
# COMPACT_ATOMS: atom_id res chain seq x y z
N MET A 1 3.99 28.37 -4.38
CA MET A 1 5.34 27.87 -4.77
C MET A 1 5.19 26.42 -5.22
N ASN A 2 5.79 26.01 -6.35
CA ASN A 2 5.64 24.64 -6.85
C ASN A 2 6.45 23.67 -5.97
N LEU A 3 5.75 22.78 -5.23
CA LEU A 3 6.36 21.78 -4.33
C LEU A 3 7.48 20.94 -4.97
N PHE A 4 7.43 20.66 -6.28
CA PHE A 4 8.39 19.80 -6.97
C PHE A 4 9.49 20.56 -7.69
N GLU A 5 9.43 21.90 -7.74
CA GLU A 5 10.44 22.69 -8.44
C GLU A 5 11.85 22.53 -7.82
N PRO A 6 12.03 22.49 -6.49
CA PRO A 6 13.33 22.19 -5.90
C PRO A 6 13.88 20.83 -6.35
N ILE A 7 13.04 19.79 -6.36
CA ILE A 7 13.41 18.43 -6.78
C ILE A 7 13.81 18.42 -8.27
N TRP A 8 13.02 19.06 -9.12
CA TRP A 8 13.32 19.14 -10.56
C TRP A 8 14.58 19.95 -10.85
N ALA A 9 14.79 21.07 -10.18
CA ALA A 9 15.97 21.89 -10.34
C ALA A 9 17.25 21.16 -9.88
N GLN A 10 17.18 20.46 -8.76
CA GLN A 10 18.33 19.78 -8.17
C GLN A 10 18.68 18.46 -8.88
N TYR A 11 17.68 17.61 -9.14
CA TYR A 11 17.92 16.24 -9.57
C TYR A 11 17.65 16.02 -11.06
N TYR A 12 16.66 16.68 -11.66
CA TYR A 12 16.29 16.41 -13.06
C TYR A 12 17.05 17.31 -14.04
N ALA A 13 17.20 18.59 -13.73
CA ALA A 13 17.85 19.57 -14.59
C ALA A 13 19.31 19.24 -14.98
N PRO A 14 20.13 18.58 -14.14
CA PRO A 14 21.48 18.16 -14.55
C PRO A 14 21.50 17.11 -15.67
N HIS A 15 20.42 16.33 -15.82
CA HIS A 15 20.36 15.20 -16.75
C HIS A 15 19.47 15.47 -17.97
N LEU A 16 18.58 16.47 -17.88
CA LEU A 16 17.59 16.77 -18.89
C LEU A 16 17.83 18.14 -19.53
N THR A 17 17.50 18.25 -20.81
CA THR A 17 17.49 19.53 -21.51
C THR A 17 16.37 20.44 -20.99
N LYS A 18 16.47 21.75 -21.25
CA LYS A 18 15.41 22.73 -20.92
C LYS A 18 14.05 22.32 -21.50
N THR A 19 14.06 21.71 -22.69
CA THR A 19 12.86 21.23 -23.38
C THR A 19 12.17 20.11 -22.60
N GLU A 20 12.93 19.09 -22.17
CA GLU A 20 12.43 17.93 -21.43
C GLU A 20 11.92 18.32 -20.05
N LEU A 21 12.70 19.14 -19.34
CA LEU A 21 12.32 19.67 -18.05
C LEU A 21 11.05 20.53 -18.15
N GLY A 22 10.91 21.28 -19.25
CA GLY A 22 9.69 22.02 -19.57
C GLY A 22 8.47 21.12 -19.78
N GLN A 23 8.63 19.93 -20.38
CA GLN A 23 7.54 18.95 -20.52
C GLN A 23 7.07 18.45 -19.16
N LEU A 24 8.00 18.04 -18.29
CA LEU A 24 7.69 17.59 -16.93
C LEU A 24 7.02 18.69 -16.09
N ARG A 25 7.50 19.94 -16.21
CA ARG A 25 6.89 21.09 -15.51
C ARG A 25 5.44 21.34 -15.93
N ARG A 26 5.14 21.28 -17.23
CA ARG A 26 3.78 21.48 -17.75
C ARG A 26 2.81 20.40 -17.31
N ALA A 27 3.30 19.18 -17.08
CA ALA A 27 2.50 18.05 -16.61
C ALA A 27 1.80 18.32 -15.27
N LYS A 28 2.40 19.15 -14.41
CA LYS A 28 1.81 19.53 -13.12
C LYS A 28 0.72 20.59 -13.23
N SER A 29 0.88 21.52 -14.17
CA SER A 29 -0.08 22.60 -14.42
C SER A 29 -1.21 22.21 -15.39
N GLY A 30 -1.24 20.95 -15.84
CA GLY A 30 -2.19 20.46 -16.83
C GLY A 30 -3.63 20.40 -16.31
N HIS A 31 -4.58 20.37 -17.24
CA HIS A 31 -5.98 20.09 -16.96
C HIS A 31 -6.13 18.69 -16.34
N GLN A 32 -7.20 18.48 -15.57
CA GLN A 32 -7.52 17.14 -15.03
C GLN A 32 -7.63 16.12 -16.17
N SER A 33 -6.96 14.97 -15.99
CA SER A 33 -6.96 13.87 -16.96
C SER A 33 -8.39 13.36 -17.23
N ILE A 34 -8.72 13.17 -18.51
CA ILE A 34 -9.94 12.49 -18.95
C ILE A 34 -9.89 11.01 -18.57
N LEU A 35 -8.71 10.36 -18.63
CA LEU A 35 -8.56 8.99 -18.12
C LEU A 35 -8.95 8.91 -16.64
N LEU A 36 -8.46 9.84 -15.82
CA LEU A 36 -8.79 9.86 -14.40
C LEU A 36 -10.28 10.12 -14.18
N THR A 37 -10.80 11.26 -14.66
CA THR A 37 -12.15 11.74 -14.31
C THR A 37 -13.26 11.08 -15.13
N GLY A 38 -13.01 10.83 -16.41
CA GLY A 38 -13.99 10.28 -17.34
C GLY A 38 -14.10 8.75 -17.32
N ILE A 39 -13.07 8.05 -16.84
CA ILE A 39 -12.99 6.59 -16.91
C ILE A 39 -12.73 5.97 -15.54
N ILE A 40 -11.60 6.28 -14.91
CA ILE A 40 -11.18 5.59 -13.67
C ILE A 40 -12.12 5.91 -12.52
N LYS A 41 -12.42 7.19 -12.26
CA LYS A 41 -13.38 7.59 -11.23
C LYS A 41 -14.77 6.98 -11.48
N LYS A 42 -15.27 7.03 -12.72
CA LYS A 42 -16.60 6.50 -13.07
C LYS A 42 -16.72 4.99 -12.93
N GLN A 43 -15.63 4.26 -13.17
CA GLN A 43 -15.56 2.81 -12.97
C GLN A 43 -15.02 2.44 -11.58
N GLY A 44 -14.79 3.44 -10.71
CA GLY A 44 -14.12 3.28 -9.43
C GLY A 44 -14.78 2.26 -8.53
N PHE A 45 -16.11 2.36 -8.37
CA PHE A 45 -16.91 1.39 -7.63
C PHE A 45 -18.35 1.42 -8.14
N SER A 46 -18.94 0.25 -8.35
CA SER A 46 -20.32 0.07 -8.72
C SER A 46 -20.94 -1.04 -7.89
N ALA A 47 -21.70 -0.67 -6.86
CA ALA A 47 -22.47 -1.62 -6.06
C ALA A 47 -23.47 -2.40 -6.94
N ARG A 48 -24.14 -1.70 -7.88
CA ARG A 48 -25.13 -2.29 -8.80
C ARG A 48 -24.53 -3.39 -9.67
N HIS A 49 -23.37 -3.15 -10.26
CA HIS A 49 -22.73 -4.10 -11.17
C HIS A 49 -21.75 -5.03 -10.44
N ARG A 50 -21.57 -4.86 -9.12
CA ARG A 50 -20.55 -5.54 -8.31
C ARG A 50 -19.16 -5.47 -8.95
N THR A 51 -18.77 -4.29 -9.42
CA THR A 51 -17.45 -4.05 -10.03
C THR A 51 -16.76 -2.86 -9.39
N TYR A 52 -15.44 -2.80 -9.49
CA TYR A 52 -14.64 -1.68 -8.99
C TYR A 52 -13.28 -1.64 -9.69
N MET A 53 -12.65 -0.47 -9.77
CA MET A 53 -11.24 -0.36 -10.15
C MET A 53 -10.38 -0.34 -8.88
N PRO A 54 -9.50 -1.34 -8.68
CA PRO A 54 -8.58 -1.31 -7.55
C PRO A 54 -7.69 -0.08 -7.64
N VAL A 55 -7.54 0.64 -6.53
CA VAL A 55 -6.63 1.77 -6.40
C VAL A 55 -5.80 1.65 -5.14
N ALA A 56 -4.60 2.21 -5.16
CA ALA A 56 -3.68 2.21 -4.02
C ALA A 56 -2.91 3.52 -3.96
N SER A 57 -2.69 4.04 -2.75
CA SER A 57 -1.80 5.18 -2.50
C SER A 57 -0.33 4.76 -2.39
N THR A 58 -0.05 3.46 -2.20
CA THR A 58 1.31 2.90 -2.06
C THR A 58 1.59 1.88 -3.18
N LYS A 59 2.33 0.80 -2.90
CA LYS A 59 2.77 -0.22 -3.87
C LYS A 59 1.75 -1.34 -4.07
N ASP A 60 0.92 -1.62 -3.08
CA ASP A 60 -0.01 -2.75 -3.10
C ASP A 60 -1.24 -2.51 -2.22
N VAL A 61 -2.28 -3.29 -2.54
CA VAL A 61 -3.44 -3.52 -1.67
C VAL A 61 -3.61 -5.03 -1.62
N PRO A 62 -3.61 -5.65 -0.44
CA PRO A 62 -3.79 -7.10 -0.30
C PRO A 62 -5.06 -7.58 -1.00
N GLY A 63 -4.91 -8.61 -1.84
CA GLY A 63 -5.99 -9.10 -2.70
C GLY A 63 -6.56 -8.04 -3.64
N ARG A 64 -5.93 -6.87 -3.81
CA ARG A 64 -6.44 -5.73 -4.58
C ARG A 64 -7.90 -5.38 -4.25
N ASN A 65 -8.31 -5.53 -3.00
CA ASN A 65 -9.71 -5.49 -2.58
C ASN A 65 -10.40 -4.14 -2.86
N HIS A 66 -11.73 -4.13 -2.74
CA HIS A 66 -12.59 -3.00 -3.15
C HIS A 66 -12.73 -1.89 -2.11
N TYR A 67 -12.25 -2.09 -0.88
CA TYR A 67 -12.56 -1.19 0.24
C TYR A 67 -12.02 0.22 0.03
N VAL A 68 -10.82 0.38 -0.54
CA VAL A 68 -10.26 1.71 -0.84
C VAL A 68 -11.11 2.44 -1.86
N ALA A 69 -11.50 1.75 -2.94
CA ALA A 69 -12.29 2.34 -4.02
C ALA A 69 -13.72 2.70 -3.56
N ALA A 70 -14.36 1.82 -2.77
CA ALA A 70 -15.66 2.09 -2.15
C ALA A 70 -15.59 3.32 -1.24
N ARG A 71 -14.58 3.38 -0.35
CA ARG A 71 -14.37 4.51 0.56
C ARG A 71 -14.18 5.84 -0.17
N LEU A 72 -13.40 5.86 -1.25
CA LEU A 72 -13.19 7.09 -2.04
C LEU A 72 -14.50 7.62 -2.63
N ILE A 73 -15.43 6.74 -3.01
CA ILE A 73 -16.71 7.13 -3.58
C ILE A 73 -17.73 7.50 -2.51
N ASP A 74 -17.77 6.76 -1.39
CA ASP A 74 -18.80 6.91 -0.36
C ASP A 74 -18.46 7.98 0.69
N GLU A 75 -17.19 8.12 1.10
CA GLU A 75 -16.81 8.96 2.26
C GLU A 75 -16.14 10.28 1.86
N ILE A 76 -15.38 10.30 0.76
CA ILE A 76 -14.46 11.40 0.44
C ILE A 76 -14.97 12.25 -0.75
N GLY A 77 -15.93 11.73 -1.52
CA GLY A 77 -16.48 12.42 -2.68
C GLY A 77 -15.48 12.54 -3.84
N ASP A 78 -15.54 13.63 -4.60
CA ASP A 78 -14.69 13.83 -5.79
C ASP A 78 -13.23 14.19 -5.47
N THR A 79 -12.93 14.49 -4.20
CA THR A 79 -11.59 14.86 -3.68
C THR A 79 -10.75 13.60 -3.35
N ASP A 80 -9.43 13.71 -3.32
CA ASP A 80 -8.45 12.65 -2.93
C ASP A 80 -8.15 11.51 -3.90
N TRP A 81 -8.80 11.43 -5.08
CA TRP A 81 -8.34 10.50 -6.12
C TRP A 81 -6.89 10.76 -6.57
N GLU A 82 -6.44 12.01 -6.48
CA GLU A 82 -5.05 12.44 -6.70
C GLU A 82 -4.07 11.97 -5.61
N ALA A 83 -4.55 11.53 -4.45
CA ALA A 83 -3.72 10.89 -3.43
C ALA A 83 -3.47 9.40 -3.73
N GLN A 84 -4.13 8.84 -4.74
CA GLN A 84 -3.87 7.47 -5.20
C GLN A 84 -2.75 7.46 -6.24
N CYS A 85 -1.83 6.51 -6.12
CA CYS A 85 -0.67 6.35 -7.01
C CYS A 85 -0.87 5.30 -8.08
N LEU A 86 -1.71 4.31 -7.78
CA LEU A 86 -1.84 3.11 -8.57
C LEU A 86 -3.31 2.81 -8.86
N PHE A 87 -3.55 2.20 -10.01
CA PHE A 87 -4.81 1.55 -10.35
C PHE A 87 -4.58 0.22 -11.07
N ALA A 88 -5.56 -0.68 -11.04
CA ALA A 88 -5.63 -1.84 -11.94
C ALA A 88 -6.94 -1.79 -12.74
N ASN A 89 -7.07 -2.60 -13.80
CA ASN A 89 -8.35 -2.70 -14.52
C ASN A 89 -9.46 -3.18 -13.58
N ALA A 90 -10.71 -2.92 -13.98
CA ALA A 90 -11.86 -3.26 -13.18
C ALA A 90 -11.91 -4.76 -12.82
N LEU A 91 -12.25 -5.03 -11.57
CA LEU A 91 -12.45 -6.36 -11.01
C LEU A 91 -13.87 -6.50 -10.44
N ARG A 92 -14.34 -7.74 -10.29
CA ARG A 92 -15.56 -8.08 -9.58
C ARG A 92 -15.34 -7.94 -8.07
N VAL A 93 -16.34 -7.40 -7.38
CA VAL A 93 -16.39 -7.31 -5.92
C VAL A 93 -16.54 -8.70 -5.32
N ALA A 94 -15.56 -9.08 -4.50
CA ALA A 94 -15.57 -10.25 -3.63
C ALA A 94 -15.50 -9.81 -2.17
N SER A 95 -16.15 -10.57 -1.30
CA SER A 95 -16.21 -10.38 0.14
C SER A 95 -15.19 -11.27 0.85
N HIS A 96 -14.84 -10.92 2.09
CA HIS A 96 -14.06 -11.83 2.93
C HIS A 96 -14.81 -13.16 3.11
N GLY A 97 -14.11 -14.26 2.81
CA GLY A 97 -14.66 -15.62 2.80
C GLY A 97 -14.98 -16.17 1.41
N ASP A 98 -15.07 -15.31 0.38
CA ASP A 98 -15.20 -15.77 -1.00
C ASP A 98 -13.87 -16.38 -1.47
N GLU A 99 -13.92 -17.53 -2.17
CA GLU A 99 -12.73 -18.24 -2.68
C GLU A 99 -11.85 -17.35 -3.59
N ASP A 100 -12.46 -16.40 -4.29
CA ASP A 100 -11.78 -15.50 -5.23
C ASP A 100 -11.30 -14.19 -4.60
N PHE A 101 -11.56 -13.93 -3.31
CA PHE A 101 -11.19 -12.68 -2.64
C PHE A 101 -9.70 -12.38 -2.77
N ASN A 102 -8.85 -13.36 -2.48
CA ASN A 102 -7.38 -13.25 -2.57
C ASN A 102 -6.83 -13.57 -3.97
N VAL A 103 -7.70 -13.82 -4.96
CA VAL A 103 -7.30 -14.22 -6.32
C VAL A 103 -7.79 -13.17 -7.34
N PRO A 104 -7.11 -12.01 -7.48
CA PRO A 104 -7.52 -10.95 -8.41
C PRO A 104 -7.70 -11.41 -9.86
N SER A 105 -6.89 -12.39 -10.28
CA SER A 105 -6.95 -12.99 -11.62
C SER A 105 -8.29 -13.69 -11.90
N ALA A 106 -8.96 -14.22 -10.88
CA ALA A 106 -10.29 -14.85 -10.98
C ALA A 106 -11.44 -13.82 -11.00
N ARG A 107 -11.13 -12.55 -10.72
CA ARG A 107 -12.12 -11.46 -10.61
C ARG A 107 -12.10 -10.49 -11.78
N VAL A 108 -11.30 -10.78 -12.81
CA VAL A 108 -11.27 -9.99 -14.05
C VAL A 108 -12.67 -9.95 -14.67
N VAL A 109 -13.14 -8.75 -15.02
CA VAL A 109 -14.49 -8.51 -15.56
C VAL A 109 -14.44 -7.59 -16.78
N VAL A 110 -15.49 -7.63 -17.61
CA VAL A 110 -15.68 -6.65 -18.69
C VAL A 110 -16.37 -5.42 -18.13
N ALA A 111 -15.61 -4.34 -17.97
CA ALA A 111 -16.12 -3.00 -17.65
C ALA A 111 -16.10 -2.12 -18.92
N PRO A 112 -16.90 -1.03 -19.00
CA PRO A 112 -17.05 -0.23 -20.23
C PRO A 112 -15.77 0.13 -20.96
N TYR A 113 -14.67 0.35 -20.22
CA TYR A 113 -13.35 0.55 -20.80
C TYR A 113 -12.32 -0.38 -20.15
N HIS A 114 -11.48 -0.97 -21.00
CA HIS A 114 -10.29 -1.70 -20.60
C HIS A 114 -9.03 -0.89 -20.93
N ILE A 115 -8.05 -0.91 -20.03
CA ILE A 115 -6.81 -0.15 -20.17
C ILE A 115 -5.64 -1.12 -20.37
N LEU A 116 -5.05 -1.08 -21.56
CA LEU A 116 -3.81 -1.78 -21.87
C LEU A 116 -2.65 -0.83 -21.64
N THR A 117 -1.56 -1.28 -21.02
CA THR A 117 -0.41 -0.40 -20.72
C THR A 117 0.86 -0.97 -21.28
N ILE A 118 1.58 -0.13 -22.03
CA ILE A 118 2.94 -0.38 -22.46
C ILE A 118 3.87 0.46 -21.57
N GLU A 119 4.94 -0.15 -21.11
CA GLU A 119 6.03 0.49 -20.36
C GLU A 119 7.34 -0.16 -20.77
N PHE A 120 8.42 0.59 -20.71
CA PHE A 120 9.77 0.08 -20.89
C PHE A 120 10.57 0.33 -19.61
N ASP A 121 10.98 -0.75 -18.94
CA ASP A 121 11.70 -0.65 -17.67
C ASP A 121 13.22 -0.47 -17.84
N ALA A 122 13.63 0.53 -18.61
CA ALA A 122 15.05 0.76 -18.94
C ALA A 122 15.67 1.85 -18.07
N ALA A 123 16.78 1.54 -17.38
CA ALA A 123 17.57 2.52 -16.62
C ALA A 123 18.56 3.28 -17.53
N ASN A 124 18.04 3.91 -18.59
CA ASN A 124 18.84 4.64 -19.58
C ASN A 124 18.24 6.03 -19.84
N ILE A 125 19.00 7.07 -19.47
CA ILE A 125 18.56 8.47 -19.62
C ILE A 125 18.31 8.83 -21.09
N GLY A 126 19.17 8.40 -22.02
CA GLY A 126 18.99 8.68 -23.45
C GLY A 126 17.70 8.07 -24.00
N PHE A 127 17.37 6.85 -23.59
CA PHE A 127 16.10 6.23 -23.97
C PHE A 127 14.89 6.89 -23.28
N PHE A 128 15.02 7.34 -22.03
CA PHE A 128 13.99 8.16 -21.38
C PHE A 128 13.75 9.49 -22.13
N GLN A 129 14.81 10.17 -22.56
CA GLN A 129 14.73 11.38 -23.38
C GLN A 129 14.07 11.12 -24.74
N GLN A 130 14.38 9.97 -25.37
CA GLN A 130 13.71 9.51 -26.58
C GLN A 130 12.19 9.34 -26.37
N GLN A 131 11.79 8.70 -25.27
CA GLN A 131 10.37 8.55 -24.90
C GLN A 131 9.67 9.91 -24.74
N LEU A 132 10.30 10.87 -24.05
CA LEU A 132 9.78 12.25 -23.94
C LEU A 132 9.70 12.95 -25.31
N GLY A 133 10.63 12.63 -26.22
CA GLY A 133 10.66 13.10 -27.60
C GLY A 133 9.44 12.64 -28.40
N TRP A 134 8.95 11.42 -28.18
CA TRP A 134 7.77 10.89 -28.87
C TRP A 134 6.49 11.69 -28.61
N LEU A 135 6.43 12.39 -27.46
CA LEU A 135 5.28 13.20 -27.03
C LEU A 135 5.28 14.61 -27.64
N ARG A 136 6.39 15.03 -28.24
CA ARG A 136 6.53 16.40 -28.76
C ARG A 136 5.76 16.55 -30.05
N SER A 137 5.03 17.67 -30.14
CA SER A 137 4.40 18.11 -31.37
C SER A 137 4.75 19.58 -31.63
N PRO A 138 4.95 19.97 -32.90
CA PRO A 138 5.08 21.37 -33.27
C PRO A 138 3.77 22.16 -33.11
N ASN A 139 2.59 21.54 -33.32
CA ASN A 139 1.30 22.23 -33.37
C ASN A 139 0.14 21.42 -32.76
N ASN A 140 -0.20 20.25 -33.33
CA ASN A 140 -1.33 19.42 -32.88
C ASN A 140 -0.84 18.17 -32.14
N ALA A 141 -1.47 17.79 -31.03
CA ALA A 141 -1.12 16.57 -30.29
C ALA A 141 -0.96 15.32 -31.19
N LEU A 142 -1.77 15.20 -32.25
CA LEU A 142 -1.70 14.10 -33.22
C LEU A 142 -0.47 14.13 -34.15
N ASP A 143 0.24 15.25 -34.25
CA ASP A 143 1.47 15.34 -35.07
C ASP A 143 2.69 14.72 -34.36
N SER A 144 2.60 14.48 -33.05
CA SER A 144 3.62 13.77 -32.27
C SER A 144 3.74 12.30 -32.71
N VAL A 145 4.85 11.63 -32.36
CA VAL A 145 5.03 10.20 -32.71
C VAL A 145 3.94 9.35 -32.06
N VAL A 146 3.64 9.58 -30.78
CA VAL A 146 2.52 8.90 -30.10
C VAL A 146 1.17 9.26 -30.71
N GLY A 147 1.00 10.52 -31.13
CA GLY A 147 -0.21 10.99 -31.79
C GLY A 147 -0.48 10.27 -33.11
N LYS A 148 0.56 10.11 -33.93
CA LYS A 148 0.52 9.35 -35.18
C LYS A 148 0.23 7.86 -34.93
N PHE A 149 0.82 7.28 -33.88
CA PHE A 149 0.52 5.91 -33.49
C PHE A 149 -0.93 5.72 -33.04
N VAL A 150 -1.48 6.65 -32.26
CA VAL A 150 -2.89 6.63 -31.86
C VAL A 150 -3.82 6.79 -33.06
N ALA A 151 -3.47 7.67 -34.01
CA ALA A 151 -4.21 7.81 -35.26
C ALA A 151 -4.21 6.51 -36.07
N HIS A 152 -3.05 5.84 -36.18
CA HIS A 152 -2.91 4.51 -36.79
C HIS A 152 -3.82 3.49 -36.09
N LEU A 153 -3.70 3.33 -34.77
CA LEU A 153 -4.54 2.38 -34.02
C LEU A 153 -6.03 2.65 -34.20
N ARG A 154 -6.47 3.91 -34.16
CA ARG A 154 -7.89 4.28 -34.36
C ARG A 154 -8.36 4.10 -35.80
N SER A 155 -7.44 4.08 -36.77
CA SER A 155 -7.76 3.76 -38.17
C SER A 155 -7.80 2.25 -38.43
N SER A 156 -7.09 1.45 -37.63
CA SER A 156 -7.07 -0.01 -37.72
C SER A 156 -8.20 -0.64 -36.90
N TYR A 157 -8.44 -0.12 -35.70
CA TYR A 157 -9.32 -0.70 -34.69
C TYR A 157 -10.46 0.24 -34.29
N ALA A 158 -11.68 -0.27 -34.36
CA ALA A 158 -12.90 0.44 -34.03
C ALA A 158 -13.05 0.70 -32.53
N ASP A 159 -12.50 -0.14 -31.68
CA ASP A 159 -12.67 -0.10 -30.22
C ASP A 159 -11.65 0.77 -29.49
N VAL A 160 -10.62 1.30 -30.16
CA VAL A 160 -9.60 2.14 -29.52
C VAL A 160 -10.13 3.57 -29.27
N ALA A 161 -10.26 3.95 -28.01
CA ALA A 161 -10.70 5.29 -27.60
C ALA A 161 -9.57 6.32 -27.59
N GLY A 162 -8.33 5.89 -27.31
CA GLY A 162 -7.15 6.76 -27.38
C GLY A 162 -6.04 6.36 -26.40
N LEU A 163 -5.24 7.34 -25.98
CA LEU A 163 -4.04 7.13 -25.16
C LEU A 163 -3.87 8.25 -24.12
N SER A 164 -3.41 7.86 -22.94
CA SER A 164 -2.93 8.75 -21.87
C SER A 164 -1.52 8.32 -21.47
N VAL A 165 -0.57 9.25 -21.40
CA VAL A 165 0.84 8.97 -21.07
C VAL A 165 1.20 9.60 -19.74
N VAL A 166 1.59 8.77 -18.77
CA VAL A 166 1.88 9.17 -17.39
C VAL A 166 3.35 8.92 -17.09
N TYR A 167 4.03 9.91 -16.51
CA TYR A 167 5.37 9.71 -15.96
C TYR A 167 5.29 8.80 -14.73
N SER A 168 6.11 7.74 -14.68
CA SER A 168 6.04 6.79 -13.56
C SER A 168 6.52 7.36 -12.21
N GLY A 169 7.20 8.51 -12.25
CA GLY A 169 7.93 9.05 -11.11
C GLY A 169 9.29 8.38 -10.92
N HIS A 170 9.81 7.61 -11.89
CA HIS A 170 11.12 6.98 -11.77
C HIS A 170 11.89 6.96 -13.10
N LYS A 171 11.86 5.83 -13.84
CA LYS A 171 12.68 5.62 -15.05
C LYS A 171 11.90 5.45 -16.35
N SER A 172 10.58 5.57 -16.30
CA SER A 172 9.70 5.07 -17.36
C SER A 172 8.47 5.95 -17.57
N LEU A 173 7.83 5.80 -18.72
CA LEU A 173 6.52 6.33 -19.03
C LEU A 173 5.53 5.18 -19.16
N HIS A 174 4.34 5.34 -18.61
CA HIS A 174 3.23 4.41 -18.82
C HIS A 174 2.36 4.94 -19.95
N PHE A 175 2.26 4.16 -21.02
CA PHE A 175 1.39 4.44 -22.17
C PHE A 175 0.08 3.67 -21.97
N HIS A 176 -0.93 4.33 -21.40
CA HIS A 176 -2.26 3.75 -21.15
C HIS A 176 -3.14 3.90 -22.38
N PHE A 177 -3.35 2.81 -23.11
CA PHE A 177 -4.26 2.72 -24.23
C PHE A 177 -5.65 2.35 -23.73
N ILE A 178 -6.63 3.20 -24.03
CA ILE A 178 -8.02 3.03 -23.59
C ILE A 178 -8.77 2.35 -24.74
N VAL A 179 -9.41 1.24 -24.42
CA VAL A 179 -10.17 0.43 -25.38
C VAL A 179 -11.61 0.28 -24.86
N SER A 180 -12.59 0.64 -25.67
CA SER A 180 -14.01 0.42 -25.36
C SER A 180 -14.33 -1.06 -25.46
N THR A 181 -15.06 -1.59 -24.48
CA THR A 181 -15.50 -3.00 -24.52
C THR A 181 -16.89 -3.17 -25.14
N GLU A 182 -17.52 -2.10 -25.63
CA GLU A 182 -18.90 -2.12 -26.14
C GLU A 182 -19.11 -3.18 -27.23
N LEU A 183 -18.19 -3.24 -28.20
CA LEU A 183 -18.23 -4.24 -29.29
C LEU A 183 -17.99 -5.66 -28.79
N LEU A 184 -17.17 -5.82 -27.74
CA LEU A 184 -16.89 -7.13 -27.13
C LEU A 184 -18.11 -7.65 -26.35
N SER A 185 -18.72 -6.80 -25.51
CA SER A 185 -19.85 -7.17 -24.67
C SER A 185 -21.06 -7.68 -25.47
N GLY A 186 -21.26 -7.16 -26.69
CA GLY A 186 -22.31 -7.65 -27.59
C GLY A 186 -21.97 -8.97 -28.28
N ALA A 187 -20.69 -9.27 -28.50
CA ALA A 187 -20.22 -10.43 -29.26
C ALA A 187 -19.92 -11.66 -28.37
N VAL A 188 -19.60 -11.45 -27.09
CA VAL A 188 -19.11 -12.51 -26.18
C VAL A 188 -19.92 -12.51 -24.87
N PRO A 189 -21.13 -13.09 -24.84
CA PRO A 189 -21.94 -13.12 -23.62
C PRO A 189 -21.38 -14.08 -22.55
N ASN A 190 -20.70 -15.16 -22.96
CA ASN A 190 -20.15 -16.19 -22.07
C ASN A 190 -18.69 -16.49 -22.42
N PRO A 191 -17.74 -15.61 -22.05
CA PRO A 191 -16.33 -15.78 -22.35
C PRO A 191 -15.75 -17.01 -21.65
N THR A 192 -14.89 -17.75 -22.35
CA THR A 192 -14.14 -18.88 -21.77
C THR A 192 -13.06 -18.39 -20.80
N SER A 193 -12.38 -17.30 -21.15
CA SER A 193 -11.42 -16.66 -20.24
C SER A 193 -11.23 -15.18 -20.59
N LEU A 194 -11.75 -14.30 -19.73
CA LEU A 194 -11.55 -12.85 -19.85
C LEU A 194 -10.08 -12.47 -19.73
N ARG A 195 -9.38 -13.04 -18.74
CA ARG A 195 -7.96 -12.78 -18.52
C ARG A 195 -7.14 -13.11 -19.77
N PHE A 196 -7.38 -14.27 -20.39
CA PHE A 196 -6.66 -14.65 -21.61
C PHE A 196 -6.96 -13.74 -22.80
N GLY A 197 -8.23 -13.38 -23.02
CA GLY A 197 -8.59 -12.46 -24.11
C GLY A 197 -7.93 -11.09 -23.97
N PHE A 198 -7.92 -10.51 -22.76
CA PHE A 198 -7.22 -9.24 -22.52
C PHE A 198 -5.70 -9.35 -22.69
N GLN A 199 -5.11 -10.46 -22.26
CA GLN A 199 -3.69 -10.72 -22.50
C GLN A 199 -3.36 -10.79 -24.00
N LYS A 200 -4.23 -11.37 -24.83
CA LYS A 200 -4.06 -11.40 -26.29
C LYS A 200 -4.18 -10.03 -26.94
N ALA A 201 -5.13 -9.21 -26.47
CA ALA A 201 -5.22 -7.83 -26.90
C ALA A 201 -3.96 -7.03 -26.53
N TRP A 202 -3.37 -7.29 -25.36
CA TRP A 202 -2.08 -6.72 -24.98
C TRP A 202 -0.94 -7.19 -25.90
N ASP A 203 -0.86 -8.50 -26.20
CA ASP A 203 0.16 -9.05 -27.12
C ASP A 203 0.08 -8.38 -28.51
N ARG A 204 -1.14 -8.17 -29.03
CA ARG A 204 -1.40 -7.50 -30.31
C ARG A 204 -0.98 -6.04 -30.27
N LEU A 205 -1.36 -5.32 -29.21
CA LEU A 205 -0.96 -3.92 -29.00
C LEU A 205 0.56 -3.77 -28.85
N GLN A 206 1.21 -4.67 -28.11
CA GLN A 206 2.66 -4.69 -27.95
C GLN A 206 3.34 -4.85 -29.31
N ALA A 207 2.89 -5.81 -30.13
CA ALA A 207 3.46 -6.03 -31.46
C ALA A 207 3.32 -4.81 -32.37
N GLU A 208 2.15 -4.17 -32.37
CA GLU A 208 1.90 -2.91 -33.11
C GLU A 208 2.81 -1.78 -32.61
N PHE A 209 2.92 -1.59 -31.29
CA PHE A 209 3.74 -0.54 -30.69
C PHE A 209 5.22 -0.76 -31.00
N GLU A 210 5.73 -1.96 -30.79
CA GLU A 210 7.14 -2.29 -31.02
C GLU A 210 7.50 -2.30 -32.51
N GLY A 211 6.54 -2.60 -33.38
CA GLY A 211 6.71 -2.59 -34.84
C GLY A 211 6.55 -1.21 -35.48
N PHE A 212 6.07 -0.20 -34.74
CA PHE A 212 5.82 1.11 -35.32
C PHE A 212 7.11 1.91 -35.52
N ALA A 213 7.57 1.97 -36.78
CA ALA A 213 8.89 2.47 -37.17
C ALA A 213 9.24 3.86 -36.61
N LEU A 214 8.27 4.74 -36.43
CA LEU A 214 8.51 6.11 -35.93
C LEU A 214 8.97 6.16 -34.47
N PHE A 215 8.72 5.12 -33.66
CA PHE A 215 9.29 5.05 -32.31
C PHE A 215 10.80 4.81 -32.33
N ASN A 216 11.31 4.16 -33.39
CA ASN A 216 12.72 3.84 -33.57
C ASN A 216 13.32 3.16 -32.33
N LEU A 217 12.69 2.08 -31.87
CA LEU A 217 13.10 1.40 -30.65
C LEU A 217 14.52 0.81 -30.78
N PRO A 218 15.36 0.91 -29.74
CA PRO A 218 16.65 0.23 -29.72
C PRO A 218 16.49 -1.27 -29.94
N VAL A 219 17.47 -1.88 -30.61
CA VAL A 219 17.47 -3.32 -30.89
C VAL A 219 17.37 -4.10 -29.58
N GLY A 220 16.43 -5.04 -29.52
CA GLY A 220 16.19 -5.87 -28.33
C GLY A 220 15.39 -5.19 -27.23
N MET A 221 15.00 -3.92 -27.38
CA MET A 221 14.11 -3.27 -26.42
C MET A 221 12.70 -3.84 -26.53
N LYS A 222 12.14 -4.25 -25.40
CA LYS A 222 10.81 -4.86 -25.29
C LYS A 222 10.00 -4.20 -24.19
N ALA A 223 8.70 -4.12 -24.41
CA ALA A 223 7.76 -3.69 -23.39
C ALA A 223 7.77 -4.68 -22.21
N ASP A 224 7.55 -4.18 -21.00
CA ASP A 224 7.48 -5.01 -19.80
C ASP A 224 6.28 -5.98 -19.87
N PRO A 225 6.53 -7.31 -19.96
CA PRO A 225 5.47 -8.31 -20.03
C PRO A 225 4.67 -8.44 -18.73
N SER A 226 5.10 -7.85 -17.61
CA SER A 226 4.31 -7.85 -16.37
C SER A 226 2.99 -7.08 -16.51
N LEU A 227 2.95 -6.08 -17.41
CA LEU A 227 1.78 -5.25 -17.69
C LEU A 227 0.75 -5.93 -18.61
N ARG A 228 1.09 -7.11 -19.12
CA ARG A 228 0.20 -8.01 -19.86
C ARG A 228 -0.98 -8.49 -19.02
N GLN A 229 -0.83 -8.55 -17.70
CA GLN A 229 -1.89 -9.00 -16.81
C GLN A 229 -2.87 -7.86 -16.52
N PRO A 230 -4.19 -8.05 -16.73
CA PRO A 230 -5.17 -6.98 -16.53
C PRO A 230 -5.24 -6.49 -15.08
N GLU A 231 -4.96 -7.36 -14.11
CA GLU A 231 -4.95 -7.08 -12.67
C GLU A 231 -3.68 -6.38 -12.16
N THR A 232 -2.61 -6.24 -12.97
CA THR A 232 -1.37 -5.58 -12.52
C THR A 232 -1.61 -4.09 -12.21
N PHE A 233 -1.01 -3.59 -11.13
CA PHE A 233 -1.08 -2.16 -10.79
C PHE A 233 -0.27 -1.31 -11.79
N ARG A 234 -0.82 -0.15 -12.13
CA ARG A 234 -0.34 0.82 -13.11
C ARG A 234 -0.39 2.21 -12.52
N ARG A 235 0.45 3.15 -12.98
CA ARG A 235 0.48 4.49 -12.39
C ARG A 235 -0.76 5.30 -12.75
N LEU A 236 -1.38 5.89 -11.74
CA LEU A 236 -2.52 6.77 -11.93
C LEU A 236 -2.04 8.17 -12.42
N PRO A 237 -2.73 8.81 -13.38
CA PRO A 237 -2.47 10.21 -13.70
C PRO A 237 -2.66 11.10 -12.47
N GLY A 238 -1.64 11.91 -12.15
CA GLY A 238 -1.69 12.89 -11.05
C GLY A 238 -1.36 12.33 -9.67
N GLY A 239 -1.04 11.03 -9.55
CA GLY A 239 -0.68 10.42 -8.29
C GLY A 239 0.61 10.95 -7.67
N MET A 240 0.75 10.79 -6.35
CA MET A 240 1.92 11.23 -5.58
C MET A 240 2.48 10.10 -4.73
N ARG A 241 3.71 9.66 -5.00
CA ARG A 241 4.36 8.58 -4.23
C ARG A 241 5.63 9.09 -3.55
N LEU A 242 6.08 8.38 -2.53
CA LEU A 242 7.45 8.55 -2.04
C LEU A 242 8.42 7.72 -2.89
N ASN A 243 9.63 8.25 -3.08
CA ASN A 243 10.72 7.44 -3.59
C ASN A 243 11.12 6.40 -2.54
N ASP A 244 11.23 5.16 -2.97
CA ASP A 244 11.47 3.99 -2.13
C ASP A 244 12.57 3.10 -2.71
N LYS A 245 13.34 3.65 -3.66
CA LYS A 245 14.48 3.01 -4.28
C LYS A 245 15.67 3.96 -4.28
N ASP A 246 16.82 3.46 -3.85
CA ASP A 246 18.07 4.23 -3.85
C ASP A 246 18.61 4.49 -5.27
N ASN A 247 18.18 3.70 -6.26
CA ASN A 247 18.66 3.76 -7.64
C ASN A 247 17.73 4.55 -8.58
N HIS A 248 17.17 5.66 -8.10
CA HIS A 248 16.34 6.53 -8.93
C HIS A 248 17.11 7.05 -10.15
N LEU A 249 16.48 7.07 -11.34
CA LEU A 249 17.13 7.42 -12.61
C LEU A 249 17.88 8.77 -12.58
N PHE A 250 17.31 9.73 -11.86
CA PHE A 250 17.84 11.08 -11.69
C PHE A 250 18.52 11.32 -10.32
N GLY A 251 18.75 10.25 -9.53
CA GLY A 251 19.41 10.37 -8.22
C GLY A 251 18.57 11.07 -7.14
N VAL A 252 17.24 11.02 -7.24
CA VAL A 252 16.35 11.55 -6.18
C VAL A 252 16.48 10.64 -4.94
N PRO A 253 16.70 11.18 -3.74
CA PRO A 253 16.81 10.40 -2.50
C PRO A 253 15.55 9.60 -2.17
N VAL A 254 15.71 8.52 -1.40
CA VAL A 254 14.58 7.80 -0.78
C VAL A 254 13.86 8.73 0.21
N GLY A 255 12.53 8.64 0.25
CA GLY A 255 11.66 9.47 1.09
C GLY A 255 11.17 10.76 0.41
N GLU A 256 11.76 11.18 -0.71
CA GLU A 256 11.30 12.38 -1.44
C GLU A 256 9.99 12.12 -2.20
N PRO A 257 9.05 13.08 -2.25
CA PRO A 257 7.80 12.93 -2.98
C PRO A 257 8.02 13.08 -4.49
N LEU A 258 7.47 12.15 -5.26
CA LEU A 258 7.55 12.04 -6.70
C LEU A 258 6.15 12.19 -7.31
N PHE A 259 6.06 13.07 -8.32
CA PHE A 259 4.82 13.34 -9.03
C PHE A 259 4.66 12.45 -10.27
N GLN A 260 3.50 11.81 -10.39
CA GLN A 260 3.13 11.00 -11.54
C GLN A 260 2.36 11.84 -12.55
N GLY A 261 3.09 12.72 -13.23
CA GLY A 261 2.49 13.72 -14.11
C GLY A 261 1.89 13.14 -15.39
N LEU A 262 0.73 13.67 -15.77
CA LEU A 262 0.16 13.47 -17.10
C LEU A 262 0.99 14.25 -18.13
N LEU A 263 1.70 13.55 -19.01
CA LEU A 263 2.57 14.17 -20.01
C LEU A 263 1.87 14.43 -21.34
N TRP A 264 0.92 13.57 -21.70
CA TRP A 264 0.22 13.64 -22.97
C TRP A 264 -1.12 12.90 -22.87
N GLU A 265 -2.18 13.43 -23.45
CA GLU A 265 -3.48 12.76 -23.49
C GLU A 265 -4.24 13.11 -24.77
N TYR A 266 -4.84 12.09 -25.38
CA TYR A 266 -5.84 12.24 -26.43
C TYR A 266 -6.85 11.11 -26.29
N LEU A 267 -8.07 11.45 -25.88
CA LEU A 267 -9.17 10.50 -25.68
C LEU A 267 -10.43 10.99 -26.39
N LYS A 268 -11.07 10.09 -27.13
CA LYS A 268 -12.38 10.29 -27.76
C LYS A 268 -13.32 9.16 -27.34
N LEU A 269 -14.10 9.42 -26.29
CA LEU A 269 -14.99 8.44 -25.67
C LEU A 269 -16.30 8.23 -26.44
N GLU A 270 -16.75 9.22 -27.20
CA GLU A 270 -18.09 9.21 -27.80
C GLU A 270 -18.21 8.40 -29.10
N ARG A 271 -17.10 8.00 -29.74
CA ARG A 271 -17.11 7.14 -30.93
C ARG A 271 -15.82 6.32 -31.05
N GLY A 272 -16.02 5.04 -31.34
CA GLY A 272 -14.99 4.14 -31.83
C GLY A 272 -14.21 4.70 -33.02
N GLY A 273 -12.98 4.23 -33.20
CA GLY A 273 -12.15 4.58 -34.35
C GLY A 273 -12.84 4.29 -35.68
N GLY A 274 -12.35 4.88 -36.78
CA GLY A 274 -12.84 4.56 -38.14
C GLY A 274 -12.40 3.18 -38.63
N GLY A 275 -11.74 2.39 -37.77
CA GLY A 275 -11.25 1.05 -38.08
C GLY A 275 -12.35 0.03 -38.30
N LYS A 276 -11.96 -1.06 -38.96
CA LYS A 276 -12.86 -2.18 -39.30
C LYS A 276 -12.62 -3.42 -38.44
N ALA A 277 -11.46 -3.53 -37.80
CA ALA A 277 -11.13 -4.59 -36.86
C ALA A 277 -11.41 -4.15 -35.42
N THR A 278 -11.34 -5.06 -34.46
CA THR A 278 -11.31 -4.76 -33.02
C THR A 278 -9.97 -5.21 -32.44
N LEU A 279 -9.41 -4.42 -31.54
CA LEU A 279 -8.22 -4.79 -30.79
C LEU A 279 -8.57 -5.90 -29.77
N LEU A 280 -9.77 -5.80 -29.17
CA LEU A 280 -10.43 -6.86 -28.40
C LEU A 280 -11.14 -7.80 -29.38
N ASP A 281 -10.38 -8.75 -29.96
CA ASP A 281 -10.94 -9.75 -30.86
C ASP A 281 -11.83 -10.75 -30.07
N PRO A 282 -13.14 -10.85 -30.35
CA PRO A 282 -14.04 -11.79 -29.68
C PRO A 282 -13.54 -13.23 -29.66
N ALA A 283 -12.83 -13.68 -30.69
CA ALA A 283 -12.31 -15.04 -30.78
C ALA A 283 -11.31 -15.35 -29.66
N ASP A 284 -10.51 -14.37 -29.24
CA ASP A 284 -9.51 -14.54 -28.16
C ASP A 284 -10.17 -14.82 -26.80
N PHE A 285 -11.40 -14.33 -26.58
CA PHE A 285 -12.14 -14.51 -25.34
C PHE A 285 -12.93 -15.83 -25.28
N MET A 286 -13.17 -16.43 -26.46
CA MET A 286 -13.82 -17.74 -26.63
C MET A 286 -12.83 -18.88 -26.83
N ALA A 287 -11.56 -18.56 -27.05
CA ALA A 287 -10.51 -19.55 -27.18
C ALA A 287 -10.21 -20.21 -25.83
N LEU A 288 -10.12 -21.54 -25.84
CA LEU A 288 -9.46 -22.25 -24.75
C LEU A 288 -7.97 -21.89 -24.77
N PRO A 289 -7.34 -21.59 -23.63
CA PRO A 289 -5.90 -21.40 -23.56
C PRO A 289 -5.23 -22.64 -24.16
N VAL A 290 -4.60 -22.48 -25.33
CA VAL A 290 -3.86 -23.58 -25.95
C VAL A 290 -2.73 -23.94 -24.98
N ALA A 291 -2.84 -25.09 -24.33
CA ALA A 291 -1.73 -25.71 -23.62
C ALA A 291 -0.61 -25.90 -24.65
N ARG A 292 0.40 -25.04 -24.63
CA ARG A 292 1.52 -25.16 -25.57
C ARG A 292 2.11 -26.57 -25.41
N PRO A 293 2.26 -27.34 -26.51
CA PRO A 293 3.08 -28.53 -26.49
C PRO A 293 4.50 -28.18 -26.02
N ARG A 294 5.10 -29.10 -25.28
CA ARG A 294 6.50 -29.08 -24.83
C ARG A 294 7.43 -28.46 -25.89
N GLY A 295 8.28 -27.52 -25.46
CA GLY A 295 9.46 -27.12 -26.22
C GLY A 295 9.51 -25.63 -26.53
N GLN A 296 9.75 -24.80 -25.51
CA GLN A 296 10.65 -23.65 -25.58
C GLN A 296 10.61 -22.95 -24.21
N ALA A 297 11.78 -22.86 -23.57
CA ALA A 297 11.95 -22.09 -22.35
C ALA A 297 11.59 -20.62 -22.63
N PRO A 298 10.67 -20.00 -21.87
CA PRO A 298 10.45 -18.56 -21.98
C PRO A 298 11.71 -17.82 -21.52
N LYS A 299 12.18 -16.86 -22.32
CA LYS A 299 13.20 -15.91 -21.86
C LYS A 299 12.59 -15.06 -20.74
N SER A 300 13.26 -15.12 -19.60
CA SER A 300 12.95 -14.45 -18.34
C SER A 300 12.81 -12.94 -18.48
N THR A 301 11.74 -12.38 -17.91
CA THR A 301 11.69 -10.98 -17.47
C THR A 301 11.33 -11.00 -15.98
N PRO A 302 12.04 -10.26 -15.12
CA PRO A 302 11.86 -10.40 -13.67
C PRO A 302 10.58 -9.67 -13.25
N SER A 303 9.54 -10.43 -12.90
CA SER A 303 8.48 -9.90 -12.06
C SER A 303 9.05 -9.76 -10.65
N SER A 304 9.42 -8.55 -10.26
CA SER A 304 9.82 -8.24 -8.90
C SER A 304 8.61 -8.31 -7.96
N MET A 305 8.28 -9.52 -7.51
CA MET A 305 7.72 -9.70 -6.17
C MET A 305 8.92 -9.72 -5.22
N ASP A 306 9.35 -8.55 -4.78
CA ASP A 306 10.34 -8.42 -3.72
C ASP A 306 9.64 -8.63 -2.37
N GLY A 307 9.34 -9.90 -2.08
CA GLY A 307 9.02 -10.44 -0.76
C GLY A 307 9.82 -11.73 -0.49
N GLY A 308 10.95 -11.86 -1.20
CA GLY A 308 11.44 -13.13 -1.74
C GLY A 308 12.22 -14.07 -0.83
N SER A 309 12.09 -14.00 0.50
CA SER A 309 12.65 -15.08 1.34
C SER A 309 11.64 -15.68 2.32
N GLU A 310 10.82 -14.88 2.98
CA GLU A 310 9.93 -15.40 4.03
C GLU A 310 8.64 -15.99 3.47
N VAL A 311 8.04 -15.33 2.47
CA VAL A 311 6.87 -15.87 1.73
C VAL A 311 7.25 -17.18 1.02
N ASP A 312 8.45 -17.22 0.45
CA ASP A 312 8.96 -18.42 -0.21
C ASP A 312 9.32 -19.52 0.80
N ALA A 313 9.83 -19.17 1.98
CA ALA A 313 10.03 -20.13 3.05
C ALA A 313 8.70 -20.73 3.54
N TYR A 314 7.65 -19.91 3.70
CA TYR A 314 6.32 -20.37 4.06
C TYR A 314 5.72 -21.28 2.98
N ALA A 315 5.83 -20.91 1.71
CA ALA A 315 5.42 -21.75 0.59
C ALA A 315 6.21 -23.08 0.54
N CYS A 316 7.53 -23.04 0.78
CA CYS A 316 8.36 -24.25 0.89
C CYS A 316 7.92 -25.14 2.05
N GLN A 317 7.53 -24.56 3.19
CA GLN A 317 7.02 -25.31 4.34
C GLN A 317 5.70 -26.02 4.01
N LYS A 318 4.76 -25.34 3.34
CA LYS A 318 3.48 -25.92 2.90
C LYS A 318 3.70 -27.06 1.89
N LEU A 319 4.60 -26.86 0.92
CA LEU A 319 4.97 -27.91 -0.04
C LEU A 319 5.65 -29.10 0.63
N ALA A 320 6.57 -28.86 1.58
CA ALA A 320 7.22 -29.91 2.34
C ALA A 320 6.22 -30.71 3.18
N ALA A 321 5.20 -30.07 3.76
CA ALA A 321 4.16 -30.75 4.51
C ALA A 321 3.26 -31.63 3.64
N LEU A 322 2.96 -31.21 2.41
CA LEU A 322 2.12 -31.96 1.46
C LEU A 322 2.88 -33.08 0.74
N PHE A 323 4.19 -32.93 0.61
CA PHE A 323 5.09 -33.83 -0.12
C PHE A 323 6.29 -34.19 0.76
N ASP A 324 6.02 -34.76 1.93
CA ASP A 324 7.00 -35.02 2.99
C ASP A 324 7.99 -36.15 2.65
N GLY A 325 7.62 -37.03 1.71
CA GLY A 325 8.37 -38.23 1.37
C GLY A 325 8.37 -39.31 2.45
N THR A 326 7.77 -39.04 3.61
CA THR A 326 7.64 -39.99 4.73
C THR A 326 6.33 -40.76 4.67
N THR A 327 5.26 -40.16 4.14
CA THR A 327 3.95 -40.79 3.97
C THR A 327 3.71 -41.26 2.53
N ALA A 328 4.20 -40.53 1.54
CA ALA A 328 4.23 -40.93 0.13
C ALA A 328 5.28 -40.13 -0.67
N HIS A 329 5.92 -40.78 -1.65
CA HIS A 329 6.69 -40.07 -2.68
C HIS A 329 5.75 -39.52 -3.76
N PRO A 330 6.13 -38.42 -4.44
CA PRO A 330 7.44 -37.78 -4.46
C PRO A 330 7.66 -36.79 -3.31
N ARG A 331 8.92 -36.66 -2.87
CA ARG A 331 9.33 -35.78 -1.75
C ARG A 331 9.76 -34.42 -2.27
N PHE A 332 9.25 -33.34 -1.69
CA PHE A 332 9.67 -31.99 -2.04
C PHE A 332 11.14 -31.74 -1.69
N SER A 333 11.84 -31.03 -2.57
CA SER A 333 13.23 -30.61 -2.38
C SER A 333 13.34 -29.11 -2.15
N HIS A 334 12.94 -28.32 -3.13
CA HIS A 334 13.07 -26.86 -3.12
C HIS A 334 12.18 -26.22 -4.19
N LEU A 335 11.95 -24.92 -4.03
CA LEU A 335 11.29 -24.07 -5.02
C LEU A 335 12.37 -23.25 -5.75
N ASP A 336 12.50 -23.43 -7.06
CA ASP A 336 13.42 -22.66 -7.89
C ASP A 336 12.68 -21.53 -8.61
N ARG A 337 13.18 -20.30 -8.45
CA ARG A 337 12.73 -19.09 -9.15
C ARG A 337 13.82 -18.47 -10.04
N SER A 338 15.02 -19.04 -10.07
CA SER A 338 16.19 -18.48 -10.74
C SER A 338 16.03 -18.34 -12.26
N SER A 339 15.15 -19.14 -12.86
CA SER A 339 14.92 -19.22 -14.31
C SER A 339 13.59 -18.61 -14.78
N GLY A 340 12.88 -17.85 -13.92
CA GLY A 340 11.62 -17.15 -14.24
C GLY A 340 10.43 -17.67 -13.44
N ALA A 341 9.49 -18.36 -14.09
CA ALA A 341 8.28 -18.86 -13.42
C ALA A 341 8.64 -19.91 -12.36
N PRO A 342 8.08 -19.86 -11.14
CA PRO A 342 8.39 -20.80 -10.07
C PRO A 342 8.25 -22.27 -10.48
N VAL A 343 9.23 -23.08 -10.11
CA VAL A 343 9.22 -24.53 -10.31
C VAL A 343 9.54 -25.22 -9.00
N ALA A 344 8.66 -26.11 -8.55
CA ALA A 344 8.92 -26.96 -7.40
C ALA A 344 9.60 -28.26 -7.85
N HIS A 345 10.67 -28.64 -7.17
CA HIS A 345 11.49 -29.82 -7.48
C HIS A 345 11.27 -30.95 -6.47
N PHE A 346 11.26 -32.19 -6.94
CA PHE A 346 10.92 -33.36 -6.12
C PHE A 346 11.84 -34.58 -6.39
N TYR A 347 12.03 -35.39 -5.35
CA TYR A 347 12.66 -36.71 -5.40
C TYR A 347 11.61 -37.82 -5.54
N ASN A 348 11.78 -38.73 -6.50
CA ASN A 348 10.84 -39.82 -6.75
C ASN A 348 11.07 -41.02 -5.83
N HIS A 349 12.29 -41.18 -5.31
CA HIS A 349 12.68 -42.31 -4.47
C HIS A 349 13.70 -41.89 -3.40
N PRO A 350 13.81 -42.59 -2.25
CA PRO A 350 14.83 -42.28 -1.23
C PRO A 350 16.27 -42.39 -1.73
N SER A 351 16.52 -43.17 -2.78
CA SER A 351 17.85 -43.31 -3.38
C SER A 351 18.17 -42.28 -4.46
N ASP A 352 17.24 -41.37 -4.78
CA ASP A 352 17.49 -40.34 -5.79
C ASP A 352 18.49 -39.32 -5.26
N GLN A 353 19.59 -39.12 -5.99
CA GLN A 353 20.60 -38.11 -5.65
C GLN A 353 20.27 -36.73 -6.21
N HIS A 354 19.34 -36.64 -7.17
CA HIS A 354 18.96 -35.41 -7.85
C HIS A 354 17.43 -35.29 -7.95
N PRO A 355 16.84 -34.12 -7.66
CA PRO A 355 15.40 -33.94 -7.74
C PRO A 355 14.98 -33.63 -9.19
N THR A 356 14.78 -34.69 -9.98
CA THR A 356 14.52 -34.59 -11.43
C THR A 356 13.07 -34.28 -11.77
N SER A 357 12.13 -34.63 -10.89
CA SER A 357 10.70 -34.38 -11.12
C SER A 357 10.31 -32.98 -10.72
N VAL A 358 9.34 -32.42 -11.44
CA VAL A 358 8.98 -30.99 -11.30
C VAL A 358 7.49 -30.75 -11.28
N MET A 359 7.07 -29.72 -10.57
CA MET A 359 5.74 -29.11 -10.68
C MET A 359 5.92 -27.67 -11.12
N ARG A 360 5.28 -27.29 -12.23
CA ARG A 360 5.35 -25.94 -12.80
C ARG A 360 4.07 -25.17 -12.45
N VAL A 361 4.15 -23.84 -12.43
CA VAL A 361 3.07 -22.90 -12.12
C VAL A 361 1.66 -23.30 -12.59
N ALA A 362 1.50 -23.78 -13.82
CA ALA A 362 0.19 -24.11 -14.40
C ALA A 362 -0.38 -25.48 -13.96
N PHE A 363 0.34 -26.25 -13.14
CA PHE A 363 -0.02 -27.62 -12.79
C PHE A 363 -0.22 -27.80 -11.29
N ALA A 364 -1.17 -28.67 -10.95
CA ALA A 364 -1.45 -29.07 -9.57
C ALA A 364 -0.78 -30.41 -9.19
N THR A 365 -0.16 -31.08 -10.16
CA THR A 365 0.42 -32.42 -10.02
C THR A 365 1.90 -32.42 -10.37
N VAL A 366 2.65 -33.35 -9.78
CA VAL A 366 4.07 -33.52 -10.08
C VAL A 366 4.23 -34.24 -11.42
N LEU A 367 5.08 -33.71 -12.29
CA LEU A 367 5.53 -34.38 -13.50
C LEU A 367 6.74 -35.26 -13.15
N ILE A 368 6.52 -36.58 -13.16
CA ILE A 368 7.59 -37.54 -12.94
C ILE A 368 8.57 -37.53 -14.11
N GLN A 369 9.84 -37.31 -13.80
CA GLN A 369 10.95 -37.37 -14.75
C GLN A 369 12.09 -38.22 -14.15
N GLY A 370 12.76 -38.99 -15.00
CA GLY A 370 13.82 -39.91 -14.58
C GLY A 370 13.29 -41.26 -14.11
N SER A 371 13.98 -41.87 -13.14
CA SER A 371 13.60 -43.17 -12.59
C SER A 371 12.28 -43.09 -11.84
N ASN A 372 11.40 -44.07 -12.06
CA ASN A 372 10.12 -44.20 -11.38
C ASN A 372 9.92 -45.61 -10.79
N PRO A 373 10.79 -46.05 -9.86
CA PRO A 373 10.78 -47.42 -9.35
C PRO A 373 9.55 -47.73 -8.49
N LEU A 374 8.88 -46.70 -7.95
CA LEU A 374 7.66 -46.82 -7.15
C LEU A 374 6.38 -46.81 -7.98
N GLY A 375 6.48 -46.70 -9.31
CA GLY A 375 5.31 -46.62 -10.19
C GLY A 375 4.42 -45.41 -9.89
N LEU A 376 5.02 -44.26 -9.51
CA LEU A 376 4.31 -43.03 -9.22
C LEU A 376 3.51 -42.57 -10.44
N THR A 377 2.23 -42.28 -10.23
CA THR A 377 1.30 -41.92 -11.30
C THR A 377 0.33 -40.83 -10.86
N ASN A 378 -0.13 -40.04 -11.83
CA ASN A 378 -1.24 -39.09 -11.65
C ASN A 378 -2.59 -39.69 -12.09
N ASP A 379 -2.59 -40.92 -12.61
CA ASP A 379 -3.76 -41.62 -13.12
C ASP A 379 -4.15 -42.77 -12.18
N ALA A 380 -5.30 -42.60 -11.51
CA ALA A 380 -5.84 -43.59 -10.58
C ALA A 380 -6.14 -44.95 -11.23
N THR A 381 -6.25 -45.03 -12.56
CA THR A 381 -6.55 -46.27 -13.29
C THR A 381 -5.32 -47.05 -13.71
N SER A 382 -4.13 -46.45 -13.60
CA SER A 382 -2.88 -47.02 -14.14
C SER A 382 -2.21 -48.08 -13.24
N GLY A 383 -2.83 -48.46 -12.12
CA GLY A 383 -2.34 -49.51 -11.20
C GLY A 383 -1.07 -49.16 -10.41
N GLY A 384 -0.52 -47.96 -10.59
CA GLY A 384 0.63 -47.43 -9.87
C GLY A 384 0.26 -46.70 -8.57
N LEU A 385 1.27 -46.19 -7.85
CA LEU A 385 1.06 -45.40 -6.63
C LEU A 385 0.59 -43.99 -7.00
N LEU A 386 -0.65 -43.67 -6.66
CA LEU A 386 -1.24 -42.36 -6.96
C LEU A 386 -0.56 -41.25 -6.14
N MET A 387 -0.06 -40.22 -6.82
CA MET A 387 0.63 -39.10 -6.17
C MET A 387 -0.35 -38.10 -5.55
N SER A 388 0.10 -37.47 -4.46
CA SER A 388 -0.56 -36.29 -3.89
C SER A 388 -0.70 -35.17 -4.93
N ARG A 389 -1.83 -34.46 -4.88
CA ARG A 389 -2.17 -33.37 -5.79
C ARG A 389 -2.53 -32.12 -5.01
N LEU A 390 -2.11 -30.96 -5.49
CA LEU A 390 -2.54 -29.67 -4.96
C LEU A 390 -4.02 -29.40 -5.30
N PRO A 391 -4.77 -28.70 -4.44
CA PRO A 391 -6.15 -28.29 -4.75
C PRO A 391 -6.25 -27.42 -6.01
N HIS A 392 -5.24 -26.57 -6.24
CA HIS A 392 -5.15 -25.67 -7.41
C HIS A 392 -3.77 -25.76 -8.08
N PRO A 393 -3.59 -25.21 -9.29
CA PRO A 393 -2.27 -25.06 -9.89
C PRO A 393 -1.26 -24.37 -8.96
N LEU A 394 0.01 -24.71 -9.09
CA LEU A 394 1.08 -24.20 -8.23
C LEU A 394 1.10 -22.67 -8.16
N GLU A 395 0.86 -21.95 -9.26
CA GLU A 395 0.79 -20.48 -9.27
C GLU A 395 -0.28 -19.97 -8.31
N THR A 396 -1.47 -20.55 -8.39
CA THR A 396 -2.61 -20.20 -7.55
C THR A 396 -2.32 -20.55 -6.09
N MET A 397 -1.69 -21.71 -5.82
CA MET A 397 -1.31 -22.07 -4.45
C MET A 397 -0.25 -21.13 -3.87
N LEU A 398 0.74 -20.71 -4.67
CA LEU A 398 1.73 -19.72 -4.24
C LEU A 398 1.09 -18.36 -3.94
N GLU A 399 0.10 -17.93 -4.73
CA GLU A 399 -0.68 -16.72 -4.45
C GLU A 399 -1.53 -16.86 -3.18
N ILE A 400 -2.19 -18.00 -2.99
CA ILE A 400 -2.97 -18.31 -1.78
C ILE A 400 -2.06 -18.28 -0.55
N TRP A 401 -0.93 -18.98 -0.58
CA TRP A 401 -0.02 -19.04 0.57
C TRP A 401 0.69 -17.71 0.83
N ALA A 402 0.99 -16.93 -0.20
CA ALA A 402 1.43 -15.56 -0.02
C ALA A 402 0.35 -14.73 0.68
N GLY A 403 -0.93 -14.91 0.30
CA GLY A 403 -2.07 -14.29 0.97
C GLY A 403 -2.27 -14.78 2.41
N GLU A 404 -2.14 -16.08 2.68
CA GLU A 404 -2.20 -16.65 4.04
C GLU A 404 -1.10 -16.08 4.92
N TYR A 405 0.15 -16.13 4.46
CA TYR A 405 1.30 -15.59 5.16
C TYR A 405 1.10 -14.10 5.45
N GLN A 406 0.66 -13.33 4.45
CA GLN A 406 0.33 -11.92 4.65
C GLN A 406 -0.81 -11.73 5.66
N CYS A 407 -1.89 -12.52 5.60
CA CYS A 407 -3.00 -12.47 6.55
C CYS A 407 -2.57 -12.79 7.99
N GLU A 408 -1.67 -13.76 8.18
CA GLU A 408 -1.07 -14.05 9.49
C GLU A 408 -0.28 -12.85 10.02
N GLN A 409 0.37 -12.10 9.12
CA GLN A 409 1.08 -10.85 9.42
C GLN A 409 0.18 -9.61 9.51
N MET A 410 -1.10 -9.71 9.13
CA MET A 410 -2.00 -8.55 9.09
C MET A 410 -2.74 -8.35 10.42
N GLY A 411 -2.77 -7.09 10.87
CA GLY A 411 -3.57 -6.65 12.00
C GLY A 411 -5.02 -6.32 11.59
N PRO A 412 -5.88 -5.99 12.57
CA PRO A 412 -7.20 -5.44 12.28
C PRO A 412 -7.11 -4.25 11.30
N GLY A 413 -7.93 -4.27 10.24
CA GLY A 413 -7.93 -3.24 9.19
C GLY A 413 -6.98 -3.49 8.01
N GLY A 414 -6.37 -4.68 7.91
CA GLY A 414 -5.64 -5.08 6.71
C GLY A 414 -4.31 -4.36 6.48
N ARG A 415 -3.67 -3.92 7.56
CA ARG A 415 -2.29 -3.39 7.56
C ARG A 415 -1.35 -4.44 8.13
N MET A 416 -0.11 -4.51 7.63
CA MET A 416 0.93 -5.32 8.28
C MET A 416 1.12 -4.85 9.72
N ARG A 417 1.19 -5.82 10.64
CA ARG A 417 1.54 -5.54 12.04
C ARG A 417 2.98 -5.05 12.07
N SER A 418 3.22 -3.97 12.81
CA SER A 418 4.59 -3.64 13.19
C SER A 418 5.17 -4.76 14.08
N PRO A 419 6.50 -4.89 14.21
CA PRO A 419 7.10 -5.88 15.12
C PRO A 419 6.54 -5.79 16.55
N VAL A 420 6.22 -4.57 17.00
CA VAL A 420 5.61 -4.31 18.31
C VAL A 420 4.18 -4.85 18.38
N GLU A 421 3.41 -4.76 17.31
CA GLU A 421 2.04 -5.28 17.23
C GLU A 421 1.99 -6.80 17.09
N ALA A 422 2.96 -7.38 16.39
CA ALA A 422 3.14 -8.83 16.33
C ALA A 422 3.49 -9.38 17.72
N ALA A 423 4.48 -8.79 18.40
CA ALA A 423 4.85 -9.15 19.76
C ALA A 423 3.69 -8.98 20.77
N PHE A 424 2.91 -7.90 20.62
CA PHE A 424 1.70 -7.71 21.42
C PHE A 424 0.67 -8.81 21.16
N ALA A 425 0.40 -9.12 19.88
CA ALA A 425 -0.59 -10.13 19.51
C ALA A 425 -0.20 -11.55 19.96
N GLU A 426 1.08 -11.88 19.94
CA GLU A 426 1.59 -13.16 20.48
C GLU A 426 1.44 -13.25 22.00
N ALA A 427 1.64 -12.14 22.72
CA ALA A 427 1.58 -12.12 24.17
C ALA A 427 0.15 -11.96 24.72
N ALA A 428 -0.74 -11.27 24.01
CA ALA A 428 -2.06 -10.86 24.49
C ALA A 428 -3.14 -11.95 24.29
N VAL A 429 -3.01 -13.05 25.03
CA VAL A 429 -3.95 -14.19 24.97
C VAL A 429 -5.21 -13.96 25.83
N ASP A 430 -5.08 -13.14 26.88
CA ASP A 430 -6.16 -12.76 27.80
C ASP A 430 -5.99 -11.31 28.30
N ARG A 431 -6.96 -10.80 29.08
CA ARG A 431 -6.94 -9.42 29.57
C ARG A 431 -5.73 -9.10 30.48
N PRO A 432 -5.34 -9.96 31.44
CA PRO A 432 -4.12 -9.75 32.22
C PRO A 432 -2.85 -9.68 31.37
N THR A 433 -2.63 -10.64 30.47
CA THR A 433 -1.45 -10.70 29.60
C THR A 433 -1.42 -9.55 28.59
N ALA A 434 -2.58 -9.14 28.06
CA ALA A 434 -2.70 -7.95 27.23
C ALA A 434 -2.35 -6.65 27.99
N THR A 435 -2.76 -6.55 29.26
CA THR A 435 -2.45 -5.38 30.09
C THR A 435 -0.95 -5.29 30.39
N ASP A 436 -0.34 -6.44 30.72
CA ASP A 436 1.11 -6.55 30.97
C ASP A 436 1.94 -6.26 29.71
N ALA A 437 1.61 -6.91 28.59
CA ALA A 437 2.29 -6.71 27.31
C ALA A 437 2.21 -5.24 26.86
N MET A 438 1.04 -4.60 27.00
CA MET A 438 0.89 -3.18 26.71
C MET A 438 1.76 -2.34 27.64
N GLY A 439 1.78 -2.63 28.94
CA GLY A 439 2.64 -1.94 29.91
C GLY A 439 4.12 -1.98 29.54
N ARG A 440 4.62 -3.16 29.16
CA ARG A 440 6.01 -3.34 28.72
C ARG A 440 6.35 -2.56 27.45
N ILE A 441 5.46 -2.59 26.45
CA ILE A 441 5.64 -1.83 25.20
C ILE A 441 5.68 -0.32 25.47
N LEU A 442 4.74 0.17 26.30
CA LEU A 442 4.67 1.57 26.68
C LEU A 442 5.95 2.04 27.39
N LEU A 443 6.39 1.26 28.37
CA LEU A 443 7.56 1.59 29.16
C LEU A 443 8.84 1.53 28.31
N GLY A 444 9.01 0.48 27.50
CA GLY A 444 10.16 0.35 26.60
C GLY A 444 10.28 1.54 25.65
N SER A 445 9.17 1.91 25.00
CA SER A 445 9.14 3.07 24.10
C SER A 445 9.46 4.39 24.81
N LEU A 446 8.95 4.60 26.04
CA LEU A 446 9.27 5.79 26.83
C LEU A 446 10.73 5.82 27.29
N MET A 447 11.26 4.68 27.76
CA MET A 447 12.64 4.59 28.26
C MET A 447 13.67 4.80 27.16
N GLU A 448 13.47 4.21 25.98
CA GLU A 448 14.36 4.41 24.82
C GLU A 448 14.46 5.87 24.38
N ASN A 449 13.39 6.64 24.60
CA ASN A 449 13.28 8.03 24.15
C ASN A 449 13.49 9.06 25.26
N ILE A 450 13.78 8.65 26.49
CA ILE A 450 13.91 9.56 27.64
C ILE A 450 14.96 10.67 27.44
N GLY A 451 15.95 10.41 26.59
CA GLY A 451 17.00 11.37 26.22
C GLY A 451 16.59 12.40 25.15
N ARG A 452 15.50 12.18 24.42
CA ARG A 452 15.08 12.96 23.24
C ARG A 452 13.71 13.62 23.49
N PRO A 453 13.59 14.96 23.40
CA PRO A 453 12.30 15.63 23.51
C PRO A 453 11.50 15.45 22.22
N GLU A 454 10.80 14.32 22.09
CA GLU A 454 9.92 14.03 20.98
C GLU A 454 8.46 13.90 21.44
N THR A 455 7.53 14.15 20.53
CA THR A 455 6.09 13.96 20.77
C THR A 455 5.71 12.56 20.35
N HIS A 456 5.24 11.75 21.30
CA HIS A 456 4.77 10.39 21.03
C HIS A 456 3.23 10.35 21.05
N LEU A 457 2.64 9.80 19.98
CA LEU A 457 1.21 9.47 19.93
C LEU A 457 1.02 7.99 20.20
N LEU A 458 0.26 7.66 21.24
CA LEU A 458 -0.09 6.29 21.56
C LEU A 458 -1.54 5.96 21.19
N CYS A 459 -1.71 5.02 20.27
CA CYS A 459 -3.01 4.45 19.93
C CYS A 459 -3.11 3.04 20.51
N ALA A 460 -4.05 2.80 21.43
CA ALA A 460 -4.24 1.47 22.00
C ALA A 460 -5.72 1.18 22.32
N PRO A 461 -6.17 -0.09 22.22
CA PRO A 461 -7.55 -0.51 22.47
C PRO A 461 -8.14 0.00 23.79
N GLU A 462 -9.47 0.11 23.85
CA GLU A 462 -10.18 0.39 25.10
C GLU A 462 -10.03 -0.78 26.09
N GLY A 463 -10.08 -0.49 27.39
CA GLY A 463 -10.12 -1.52 28.43
C GLY A 463 -8.79 -2.19 28.83
N ILE A 464 -7.67 -1.90 28.16
CA ILE A 464 -6.35 -2.49 28.45
C ILE A 464 -5.49 -1.73 29.48
N SER A 465 -6.13 -0.89 30.31
CA SER A 465 -5.51 -0.23 31.47
C SER A 465 -4.28 0.66 31.19
N LYS A 466 -4.17 1.25 29.99
CA LYS A 466 -3.07 2.15 29.57
C LYS A 466 -2.59 3.12 30.66
N THR A 467 -3.51 3.93 31.20
CA THR A 467 -3.23 4.94 32.22
C THR A 467 -2.67 4.31 33.50
N ARG A 468 -3.23 3.17 33.90
CA ARG A 468 -2.83 2.45 35.11
C ARG A 468 -1.40 1.90 34.96
N SER A 469 -1.06 1.35 33.81
CA SER A 469 0.29 0.84 33.53
C SER A 469 1.34 1.95 33.57
N LEU A 470 1.04 3.13 33.01
CA LEU A 470 1.93 4.29 33.09
C LEU A 470 2.07 4.86 34.50
N MET A 471 0.97 4.88 35.27
CA MET A 471 1.01 5.29 36.67
C MET A 471 1.86 4.33 37.50
N ALA A 472 1.69 3.01 37.32
CA ALA A 472 2.49 2.00 38.02
C ALA A 472 3.99 2.12 37.75
N ALA A 473 4.37 2.50 36.53
CA ALA A 473 5.76 2.69 36.13
C ALA A 473 6.31 4.09 36.46
N ALA A 474 5.53 4.98 37.09
CA ALA A 474 5.97 6.34 37.41
C ALA A 474 7.29 6.41 38.20
N PRO A 475 7.57 5.54 39.21
CA PRO A 475 8.85 5.55 39.91
C PRO A 475 10.04 5.32 38.97
N ASP A 476 9.94 4.33 38.08
CA ASP A 476 11.01 3.98 37.14
C ASP A 476 11.23 5.10 36.12
N ILE A 477 10.16 5.72 35.63
CA ILE A 477 10.23 6.86 34.72
C ILE A 477 10.92 8.06 35.40
N ILE A 478 10.56 8.35 36.65
CA ILE A 478 11.17 9.44 37.43
C ILE A 478 12.65 9.18 37.68
N ALA A 479 13.01 7.95 38.04
CA ALA A 479 14.41 7.54 38.24
C ALA A 479 15.22 7.74 36.95
N ALA A 480 14.72 7.24 35.83
CA ALA A 480 15.39 7.37 34.53
C ALA A 480 15.49 8.84 34.05
N LEU A 481 14.47 9.68 34.30
CA LEU A 481 14.55 11.12 34.03
C LEU A 481 15.65 11.79 34.87
N ARG A 482 15.80 11.41 36.15
CA ARG A 482 16.83 11.93 37.04
C ARG A 482 18.23 11.49 36.60
N GLU A 483 18.41 10.21 36.26
CA GLU A 483 19.67 9.68 35.73
C GLU A 483 20.09 10.40 34.43
N ALA A 484 19.11 10.74 33.58
CA ALA A 484 19.34 11.55 32.38
C ALA A 484 19.50 13.06 32.64
N ASN A 485 19.55 13.50 33.90
CA ASN A 485 19.62 14.89 34.33
C ASN A 485 18.53 15.78 33.70
N ARG A 486 17.29 15.27 33.66
CA ARG A 486 16.09 15.94 33.13
C ARG A 486 15.11 16.32 34.25
N PRO A 487 14.21 17.28 34.00
CA PRO A 487 13.10 17.54 34.92
C PRO A 487 12.25 16.29 35.11
N SER A 488 12.17 15.80 36.35
CA SER A 488 11.48 14.54 36.69
C SER A 488 10.00 14.75 37.02
N TRP A 489 9.30 15.55 36.20
CA TRP A 489 7.88 15.84 36.38
C TRP A 489 7.02 15.01 35.43
N LEU A 490 5.97 14.41 35.98
CA LEU A 490 4.97 13.67 35.20
C LEU A 490 3.63 14.41 35.28
N MET A 491 2.96 14.55 34.13
CA MET A 491 1.63 15.15 34.05
C MET A 491 0.68 14.20 33.33
N PHE A 492 -0.41 13.84 34.01
CA PHE A 492 -1.51 13.08 33.43
C PHE A 492 -2.70 14.01 33.23
N ALA A 493 -3.16 14.15 31.99
CA ALA A 493 -4.32 14.97 31.66
C ALA A 493 -5.57 14.09 31.49
N PHE A 494 -6.68 14.53 32.08
CA PHE A 494 -7.96 13.83 32.06
C PHE A 494 -9.08 14.73 31.52
N PRO A 495 -10.11 14.14 30.88
CA PRO A 495 -11.23 14.90 30.33
C PRO A 495 -12.16 15.48 31.42
N THR A 496 -12.19 14.90 32.62
CA THR A 496 -13.03 15.31 33.75
C THR A 496 -12.23 15.45 35.04
N TYR A 497 -12.70 16.27 35.97
CA TYR A 497 -12.05 16.45 37.28
C TYR A 497 -12.33 15.26 38.20
N GLU A 498 -13.54 14.73 38.14
CA GLU A 498 -13.96 13.57 38.89
C GLU A 498 -13.06 12.36 38.54
N GLY A 499 -12.77 12.16 37.24
CA GLY A 499 -11.84 11.12 36.81
C GLY A 499 -10.39 11.41 37.20
N ALA A 500 -9.97 12.67 37.23
CA ALA A 500 -8.64 13.04 37.71
C ALA A 500 -8.48 12.83 39.23
N GLU A 501 -9.52 13.11 40.02
CA GLU A 501 -9.57 12.86 41.46
C GLU A 501 -9.55 11.37 41.77
N GLU A 502 -10.36 10.56 41.07
CA GLU A 502 -10.34 9.10 41.18
C GLU A 502 -8.94 8.55 40.90
N LYS A 503 -8.29 9.03 39.83
CA LYS A 503 -6.94 8.57 39.46
C LYS A 503 -5.85 9.08 40.40
N LEU A 504 -6.02 10.24 41.02
CA LEU A 504 -5.12 10.74 42.06
C LEU A 504 -5.14 9.81 43.28
N GLU A 505 -6.33 9.40 43.73
CA GLU A 505 -6.45 8.47 44.84
C GLU A 505 -5.95 7.07 44.47
N GLU A 506 -6.22 6.60 43.24
CA GLU A 506 -5.65 5.35 42.73
C GLU A 506 -4.10 5.39 42.72
N PHE A 507 -3.51 6.50 42.27
CA PHE A 507 -2.05 6.68 42.27
C PHE A 507 -1.47 6.64 43.69
N LYS A 508 -2.09 7.36 44.63
CA LYS A 508 -1.67 7.35 46.05
C LYS A 508 -1.75 5.95 46.64
N ALA A 509 -2.83 5.22 46.35
CA ALA A 509 -3.00 3.85 46.83
C ALA A 509 -1.95 2.90 46.23
N MET A 510 -1.69 3.02 44.92
CA MET A 510 -0.73 2.20 44.19
C MET A 510 0.70 2.37 44.70
N HIS A 511 1.06 3.59 45.09
CA HIS A 511 2.41 3.93 45.56
C HIS A 511 2.47 4.21 47.06
N ALA A 512 1.51 3.76 47.86
CA ALA A 512 1.47 4.07 49.29
C ALA A 512 2.77 3.65 50.03
N ALA A 513 3.41 2.55 49.60
CA ALA A 513 4.66 2.05 50.16
C ALA A 513 5.92 2.61 49.47
N SER A 514 5.79 3.21 48.29
CA SER A 514 6.90 3.66 47.43
C SER A 514 6.78 5.14 47.03
N MET A 515 5.95 5.91 47.74
CA MET A 515 5.68 7.30 47.38
C MET A 515 6.95 8.15 47.43
N GLY A 516 7.91 7.84 48.30
CA GLY A 516 9.24 8.48 48.31
C GLY A 516 9.15 10.01 48.13
N ASP A 517 9.84 10.51 47.11
CA ASP A 517 9.86 11.94 46.73
C ASP A 517 8.72 12.35 45.75
N MET A 518 7.74 11.47 45.51
CA MET A 518 6.62 11.76 44.62
C MET A 518 5.49 12.43 45.40
N ALA A 519 5.16 13.67 45.03
CA ALA A 519 4.03 14.41 45.58
C ALA A 519 2.92 14.58 44.52
N PRO A 520 1.98 13.63 44.40
CA PRO A 520 0.93 13.72 43.38
C PRO A 520 -0.05 14.83 43.74
N MET A 521 -0.41 15.68 42.78
CA MET A 521 -1.32 16.80 42.98
C MET A 521 -2.28 17.01 41.80
N LEU A 522 -3.48 17.50 42.11
CA LEU A 522 -4.46 17.88 41.12
C LEU A 522 -4.24 19.34 40.66
N LEU A 523 -3.98 19.51 39.37
CA LEU A 523 -3.84 20.84 38.75
C LEU A 523 -5.14 21.25 38.04
N PRO A 524 -5.88 22.25 38.56
CA PRO A 524 -7.06 22.75 37.88
C PRO A 524 -6.68 23.59 36.65
N SER A 525 -7.52 23.51 35.63
CA SER A 525 -7.46 24.34 34.45
C SER A 525 -7.80 25.78 34.81
N PHE A 526 -7.40 26.69 33.93
CA PHE A 526 -7.75 28.10 34.06
C PHE A 526 -9.27 28.31 34.18
N ASP A 527 -10.07 27.60 33.39
CA ASP A 527 -11.52 27.73 33.42
C ASP A 527 -12.14 27.19 34.73
N ARG A 528 -11.61 26.10 35.31
CA ARG A 528 -12.06 25.60 36.62
C ARG A 528 -11.71 26.59 37.74
N MET A 529 -10.49 27.12 37.74
CA MET A 529 -10.09 28.17 38.69
C MET A 529 -10.97 29.42 38.55
N TYR A 530 -11.24 29.83 37.32
CA TYR A 530 -12.12 30.94 37.00
C TYR A 530 -13.55 30.71 37.50
N ARG A 531 -14.13 29.54 37.22
CA ARG A 531 -15.47 29.18 37.69
C ARG A 531 -15.55 29.24 39.21
N ASN A 532 -14.59 28.64 39.92
CA ASN A 532 -14.58 28.63 41.39
C ASN A 532 -14.51 30.05 41.96
N LEU A 533 -13.66 30.92 41.40
CA LEU A 533 -13.57 32.33 41.81
C LEU A 533 -14.81 33.15 41.46
N CYS A 534 -15.60 32.72 40.47
CA CYS A 534 -16.82 33.38 40.02
C CYS A 534 -18.11 32.81 40.62
N GLN A 535 -18.07 31.79 41.51
CA GLN A 535 -19.28 31.12 42.03
C GLN A 535 -20.34 32.07 42.61
N ASN A 536 -19.93 33.25 43.12
CA ASN A 536 -20.82 34.28 43.66
C ASN A 536 -20.81 35.61 42.87
N ARG A 537 -20.33 35.60 41.62
CA ARG A 537 -20.22 36.81 40.77
C ARG A 537 -20.69 36.51 39.35
N ALA A 538 -21.27 37.52 38.68
CA ALA A 538 -21.65 37.38 37.28
C ALA A 538 -20.42 36.98 36.43
N ARG A 539 -20.49 35.83 35.75
CA ARG A 539 -19.44 35.33 34.87
C ARG A 539 -19.15 36.38 33.80
N LEU A 540 -17.92 36.88 33.72
CA LEU A 540 -17.48 37.72 32.62
C LEU A 540 -17.27 36.83 31.39
N THR A 541 -18.07 37.02 30.35
CA THR A 541 -17.89 36.37 29.04
C THR A 541 -16.91 37.17 28.20
N HIS A 542 -16.31 36.54 27.17
CA HIS A 542 -15.44 37.23 26.21
C HIS A 542 -16.15 38.41 25.52
N GLU A 543 -17.44 38.23 25.20
CA GLU A 543 -18.30 39.27 24.61
C GLU A 543 -18.50 40.46 25.55
N ARG A 544 -18.77 40.20 26.83
CA ARG A 544 -18.94 41.25 27.84
C ARG A 544 -17.63 41.99 28.12
N ALA A 545 -16.52 41.27 28.16
CA ALA A 545 -15.18 41.87 28.31
C ALA A 545 -14.78 42.74 27.10
N ALA A 546 -15.18 42.34 25.89
CA ALA A 546 -14.94 43.11 24.66
C ALA A 546 -15.79 44.37 24.60
N ARG A 547 -17.06 44.29 25.01
CA ARG A 547 -18.00 45.44 25.01
C ARG A 547 -17.71 46.45 26.11
N ASP A 548 -17.45 45.99 27.33
CA ASP A 548 -17.40 46.87 28.51
C ASP A 548 -15.96 47.40 28.79
N GLY A 549 -14.97 46.98 27.99
CA GLY A 549 -13.56 47.30 28.18
C GLY A 549 -12.97 46.75 29.49
N ARG A 550 -11.77 47.22 29.89
CA ARG A 550 -11.11 46.79 31.14
C ARG A 550 -11.77 47.44 32.37
N THR A 551 -12.95 46.96 32.75
CA THR A 551 -13.66 47.42 33.94
C THR A 551 -12.87 47.16 35.24
N PRO A 552 -13.08 47.95 36.31
CA PRO A 552 -12.47 47.68 37.63
C PRO A 552 -12.79 46.29 38.18
N ALA A 553 -13.97 45.75 37.88
CA ALA A 553 -14.34 44.38 38.23
C ALA A 553 -13.47 43.33 37.53
N MET A 554 -13.16 43.54 36.24
CA MET A 554 -12.28 42.66 35.47
C MET A 554 -10.84 42.72 35.97
N ARG A 555 -10.33 43.92 36.35
CA ARG A 555 -9.01 44.05 36.98
C ARG A 555 -8.93 43.29 38.31
N ARG A 556 -9.95 43.41 39.16
CA ARG A 556 -10.02 42.66 40.44
C ARG A 556 -10.02 41.15 40.21
N LEU A 557 -10.79 40.67 39.23
CA LEU A 557 -10.84 39.25 38.90
C LEU A 557 -9.50 38.71 38.37
N VAL A 558 -8.83 39.46 37.48
CA VAL A 558 -7.48 39.13 36.99
C VAL A 558 -6.45 39.12 38.13
N MET A 559 -6.54 40.07 39.08
CA MET A 559 -5.66 40.09 40.25
C MET A 559 -5.92 38.90 41.18
N SER A 560 -7.17 38.51 41.41
CA SER A 560 -7.54 37.31 42.17
C SER A 560 -7.04 36.03 41.50
N LEU A 561 -7.19 35.89 40.17
CA LEU A 561 -6.65 34.77 39.40
C LEU A 561 -5.12 34.68 39.52
N LYS A 562 -4.42 35.82 39.38
CA LYS A 562 -2.96 35.90 39.52
C LYS A 562 -2.50 35.62 40.96
N ALA A 563 -3.31 35.94 41.97
CA ALA A 563 -3.02 35.64 43.36
C ALA A 563 -3.21 34.14 43.64
N GLU A 564 -4.30 33.54 43.14
CA GLU A 564 -4.56 32.11 43.26
C GLU A 564 -3.48 31.28 42.54
N GLN A 565 -3.08 31.68 41.33
CA GLN A 565 -1.95 31.07 40.61
C GLN A 565 -0.64 31.17 41.42
N ARG A 566 -0.37 32.32 42.04
CA ARG A 566 0.82 32.50 42.91
C ARG A 566 0.75 31.64 44.17
N ASN A 567 -0.41 31.53 44.81
CA ASN A 567 -0.60 30.69 45.99
C ASN A 567 -0.41 29.21 45.65
N ARG A 568 -0.91 28.76 44.50
CA ARG A 568 -0.70 27.39 44.02
C ARG A 568 0.73 27.12 43.62
N ARG A 569 1.40 28.07 42.97
CA ARG A 569 2.83 28.00 42.69
C ARG A 569 3.65 27.94 43.98
N ARG A 570 3.27 28.70 45.01
CA ARG A 570 3.89 28.61 46.35
C ARG A 570 3.60 27.29 47.04
N ALA A 571 2.40 26.72 46.89
CA ALA A 571 2.08 25.39 47.42
C ALA A 571 2.92 24.30 46.70
N GLN A 572 3.10 24.43 45.38
CA GLN A 572 4.06 23.63 44.62
C GLN A 572 5.47 23.81 45.17
N GLU A 573 5.99 25.03 45.25
CA GLU A 573 7.33 25.35 45.75
C GLU A 573 7.54 24.98 47.24
N SER A 574 6.48 24.95 48.05
CA SER A 574 6.53 24.54 49.46
C SER A 574 6.71 23.03 49.59
N ILE A 575 6.04 22.25 48.74
CA ILE A 575 6.25 20.79 48.64
C ILE A 575 7.69 20.52 48.23
N TRP A 576 8.24 21.33 47.32
CA TRP A 576 9.64 21.24 46.90
C TRP A 576 10.66 21.51 48.03
N LEU A 577 10.39 22.47 48.91
CA LEU A 577 11.34 22.90 49.95
C LEU A 577 11.41 21.92 51.13
N THR A 578 10.34 21.17 51.39
CA THR A 578 10.35 20.07 52.38
C THR A 578 11.26 18.90 51.97
N ASP A 579 11.46 18.66 50.67
CA ASP A 579 12.33 17.58 50.15
C ASP A 579 13.80 18.00 49.99
N SER A 580 14.10 19.30 50.00
CA SER A 580 15.49 19.78 49.92
C SER A 580 16.22 19.63 51.26
N ALA A 581 15.48 19.49 52.36
CA ALA A 581 15.99 19.34 53.71
C ALA A 581 16.25 17.86 54.10
N SER A 582 15.51 16.90 53.50
CA SER A 582 15.70 15.46 53.73
C SER A 582 16.83 14.84 52.91
N VAL A 583 17.31 15.50 51.86
CA VAL A 583 18.47 15.08 51.05
C VAL A 583 19.80 15.66 51.58
N ARG A 584 19.76 16.51 52.61
CA ARG A 584 20.95 17.09 53.29
C ARG A 584 21.10 16.69 54.77
N ALA A 585 20.28 15.77 55.26
CA ALA A 585 20.45 15.07 56.54
C ALA A 585 20.69 13.59 56.25
#